data_AF-A0A0B7H1M8-F1
#
_entry.id   AF-A0A0B7H1M8-F1
#
_cell.length_a   1.000
_cell.length_b   1.000
_cell.length_c   1.000
_cell.angle_alpha   90.00
_cell.angle_beta   90.00
_cell.angle_gamma   90.00
#
_symmetry.space_group_name_H-M   'P 1'
#
loop_
_entity.id
_entity.type
_entity.pdbx_description
1 polymer ?
#
loop_
_entity_poly.entity_id
_entity_poly.type
_entity_poly.pdbx_seq_one_letter_code
_entity_poly.pdbx_strand_id
1 'polypeptide(L)'
;MWGGITSVLVLADYLFFNPQDYMWNFEPIPFLWLTLMVIIMIPMQTSFEEYFFRGFLMQGLGIAVKNKWFPLIFTSVTFGLAHIANPEISKLGYGLLAYYIGTGLFLGIITLMDEGLELALGFHAANNLFTALLVTSDWTAFQTPSLLRDVAQPSLWANIFLPLLVFFPILLIIFAKKYHWHSWKQKLTGKVLSENEFLNKQNNNTISENERNRFQFRT
;
A
#
# COMPACT_ATOMS: atom_id res chain seq x y z
N MET A 1 6.94 -11.25 2.64
CA MET A 1 8.12 -10.35 2.71
C MET A 1 7.89 -9.24 3.72
N TRP A 2 6.97 -8.29 3.48
CA TRP A 2 6.76 -7.15 4.39
C TRP A 2 6.48 -7.55 5.83
N GLY A 3 5.53 -8.46 6.08
CA GLY A 3 5.25 -8.94 7.44
C GLY A 3 6.48 -9.50 8.16
N GLY A 4 7.37 -10.21 7.46
CA GLY A 4 8.64 -10.68 8.04
C GLY A 4 9.60 -9.55 8.37
N ILE A 5 9.69 -8.52 7.53
CA ILE A 5 10.47 -7.30 7.81
C ILE A 5 9.90 -6.61 9.05
N THR A 6 8.59 -6.39 9.12
CA THR A 6 7.92 -5.78 10.27
C THR A 6 8.14 -6.59 11.55
N SER A 7 7.98 -7.92 11.51
CA SER A 7 8.30 -8.79 12.65
C SER A 7 9.73 -8.63 13.13
N VAL A 8 10.71 -8.64 12.22
CA VAL A 8 12.12 -8.49 12.59
C VAL A 8 12.40 -7.12 13.17
N LEU A 9 11.83 -6.04 12.59
CA LEU A 9 12.01 -4.69 13.10
C LEU A 9 11.44 -4.53 14.51
N VAL A 10 10.21 -4.99 14.74
CA VAL A 10 9.56 -4.95 16.06
C VAL A 10 10.33 -5.78 17.07
N LEU A 11 10.72 -7.01 16.73
CA LEU A 11 11.48 -7.87 17.63
C LEU A 11 12.86 -7.31 17.93
N ALA A 12 13.53 -6.71 16.95
CA ALA A 12 14.83 -6.10 17.17
C ALA A 12 14.72 -4.88 18.09
N ASP A 13 13.69 -4.05 17.91
CA ASP A 13 13.43 -2.89 18.76
C ASP A 13 13.15 -3.32 20.20
N TYR A 14 12.24 -4.29 20.38
CA TYR A 14 11.92 -4.85 21.69
C TYR A 14 13.10 -5.54 22.39
N LEU A 15 13.93 -6.30 21.67
CA LEU A 15 14.97 -7.11 22.32
C LEU A 15 16.30 -6.36 22.52
N PHE A 16 16.60 -5.36 21.69
CA PHE A 16 17.95 -4.78 21.63
C PHE A 16 18.02 -3.25 21.69
N PHE A 17 17.04 -2.53 21.14
CA PHE A 17 17.16 -1.07 21.00
C PHE A 17 16.37 -0.32 22.08
N ASN A 18 15.09 -0.66 22.27
CA ASN A 18 14.17 0.05 23.17
C ASN A 18 13.27 -0.92 23.97
N PRO A 19 13.82 -1.90 24.72
CA PRO A 19 13.01 -2.84 25.49
C PRO A 19 12.07 -2.17 26.50
N GLN A 20 12.46 -1.01 27.04
CA GLN A 20 11.70 -0.25 28.02
C GLN A 20 10.41 0.39 27.47
N ASP A 21 10.29 0.49 26.15
CA ASP A 21 9.16 1.11 25.46
C ASP A 21 7.99 0.11 25.29
N TYR A 22 8.22 -1.17 25.63
CA TYR A 22 7.26 -2.25 25.45
C TYR A 22 6.92 -2.95 26.75
N MET A 23 5.68 -3.43 26.82
CA MET A 23 5.24 -4.40 27.82
C MET A 23 4.75 -5.67 27.15
N TRP A 24 5.00 -6.81 27.80
CA TRP A 24 4.39 -8.08 27.40
C TRP A 24 2.88 -8.04 27.62
N ASN A 25 2.10 -8.32 26.57
CA ASN A 25 0.63 -8.16 26.54
C ASN A 25 -0.10 -9.45 26.14
N PHE A 26 0.64 -10.54 25.92
CA PHE A 26 0.08 -11.76 25.36
C PHE A 26 -0.85 -12.50 26.33
N GLU A 27 -2.11 -12.59 25.95
CA GLU A 27 -3.11 -13.46 26.56
C GLU A 27 -3.52 -14.55 25.56
N PRO A 28 -3.22 -15.85 25.80
CA PRO A 28 -3.35 -16.89 24.78
C PRO A 28 -4.74 -17.03 24.15
N ILE A 29 -5.80 -16.94 24.96
CA ILE A 29 -7.18 -17.12 24.50
C ILE A 29 -7.64 -15.89 23.68
N PRO A 30 -7.54 -14.64 24.18
CA PRO A 30 -7.82 -13.45 23.38
C PRO A 30 -6.97 -13.35 22.11
N PHE A 31 -5.68 -13.66 22.19
CA PHE A 31 -4.79 -13.63 21.03
C PHE A 31 -5.19 -14.65 19.96
N LEU A 32 -5.63 -15.85 20.35
CA LEU A 32 -6.13 -16.85 19.40
C LEU A 32 -7.37 -16.32 18.66
N TRP A 33 -8.33 -15.75 19.39
CA TRP A 33 -9.53 -15.15 18.78
C TRP A 33 -9.19 -13.97 17.87
N LEU A 34 -8.28 -13.10 18.30
CA LEU A 34 -7.75 -12.04 17.46
C LEU A 34 -7.17 -12.62 16.18
N THR A 35 -6.27 -13.60 16.27
CA THR A 35 -5.60 -14.23 15.12
C THR A 35 -6.60 -14.79 14.11
N LEU A 36 -7.58 -15.56 14.58
CA LEU A 36 -8.62 -16.12 13.73
C LEU A 36 -9.44 -15.02 13.04
N MET A 37 -9.78 -13.95 13.77
CA MET A 37 -10.53 -12.82 13.23
C MET A 37 -9.70 -12.06 12.18
N VAL A 38 -8.47 -11.67 12.49
CA VAL A 38 -7.68 -10.79 11.63
C VAL A 38 -7.20 -11.46 10.36
N ILE A 39 -6.97 -12.78 10.36
CA ILE A 39 -6.62 -13.54 9.14
C ILE A 39 -7.74 -13.46 8.09
N ILE A 40 -8.99 -13.27 8.52
CA ILE A 40 -10.15 -13.17 7.61
C ILE A 40 -10.49 -11.69 7.37
N MET A 41 -10.69 -10.94 8.44
CA MET A 41 -11.26 -9.60 8.39
C MET A 41 -10.30 -8.57 7.82
N ILE A 42 -9.00 -8.64 8.14
CA ILE A 42 -8.04 -7.66 7.63
C ILE A 42 -7.85 -7.81 6.12
N PRO A 43 -7.59 -9.00 5.55
CA PRO A 43 -7.52 -9.15 4.10
C PRO A 43 -8.80 -8.68 3.40
N MET A 44 -9.98 -8.95 3.98
CA MET A 44 -11.25 -8.46 3.44
C MET A 44 -11.34 -6.93 3.47
N GLN A 45 -11.01 -6.30 4.60
CA GLN A 45 -11.02 -4.84 4.77
C GLN A 45 -10.02 -4.16 3.83
N THR A 46 -8.75 -4.59 3.84
CA THR A 46 -7.73 -4.00 2.96
C THR A 46 -8.06 -4.24 1.50
N SER A 47 -8.64 -5.40 1.14
CA SER A 47 -9.04 -5.66 -0.24
C SER A 47 -10.17 -4.74 -0.69
N PHE A 48 -11.16 -4.50 0.15
CA PHE A 48 -12.22 -3.53 -0.14
C PHE A 48 -11.63 -2.14 -0.40
N GLU A 49 -10.70 -1.69 0.44
CA GLU A 49 -10.04 -0.40 0.25
C GLU A 49 -9.22 -0.35 -1.05
N GLU A 50 -8.42 -1.38 -1.36
CA GLU A 50 -7.66 -1.40 -2.62
C GLU A 50 -8.57 -1.48 -3.85
N TYR A 51 -9.62 -2.29 -3.82
CA TYR A 51 -10.60 -2.34 -4.91
C TYR A 51 -11.29 -1.00 -5.10
N PHE A 52 -11.67 -0.32 -4.02
CA PHE A 52 -12.32 0.97 -4.10
C PHE A 52 -11.36 2.07 -4.59
N PHE A 53 -10.23 2.27 -3.91
CA PHE A 53 -9.32 3.38 -4.21
C PHE A 53 -8.52 3.13 -5.49
N ARG A 54 -7.96 1.94 -5.70
CA ARG A 54 -7.00 1.66 -6.78
C ARG A 54 -7.66 1.00 -7.98
N GLY A 55 -8.63 0.12 -7.74
CA GLY A 55 -9.42 -0.50 -8.80
C GLY A 55 -10.42 0.47 -9.40
N PHE A 56 -11.40 0.90 -8.61
CA PHE A 56 -12.55 1.67 -9.08
C PHE A 56 -12.21 3.16 -9.28
N LEU A 57 -11.81 3.85 -8.21
CA LEU A 57 -11.69 5.30 -8.21
C LEU A 57 -10.50 5.79 -9.05
N MET A 58 -9.32 5.20 -8.87
CA MET A 58 -8.12 5.60 -9.63
C MET A 58 -8.27 5.35 -11.14
N GLN A 59 -8.83 4.20 -11.55
CA GLN A 59 -9.04 3.91 -12.97
C GLN A 59 -10.17 4.75 -13.55
N GLY A 60 -11.30 4.88 -12.84
CA GLY A 60 -12.44 5.68 -13.27
C GLY A 60 -12.07 7.16 -13.48
N LEU A 61 -11.35 7.75 -12.52
CA LEU A 61 -10.82 9.10 -12.67
C LEU A 61 -9.78 9.18 -13.79
N GLY A 62 -8.92 8.16 -13.93
CA GLY A 62 -7.91 8.13 -15.00
C GLY A 62 -8.53 8.17 -16.39
N ILE A 63 -9.63 7.44 -16.61
CA ILE A 63 -10.41 7.48 -17.85
C ILE A 63 -11.04 8.86 -18.04
N ALA A 64 -11.65 9.43 -16.99
CA ALA A 64 -12.33 10.72 -17.05
C ALA A 64 -11.36 11.88 -17.38
N VAL A 65 -10.20 11.94 -16.73
CA VAL A 65 -9.21 13.03 -16.88
C VAL A 65 -8.10 12.72 -17.90
N LYS A 66 -8.13 11.53 -18.49
CA LYS A 66 -7.19 11.04 -19.53
C LYS A 66 -5.71 11.07 -19.13
N ASN A 67 -5.40 10.99 -17.84
CA ASN A 67 -4.02 10.95 -17.33
C ASN A 67 -3.93 10.11 -16.05
N LYS A 68 -2.71 9.67 -15.71
CA LYS A 68 -2.46 8.81 -14.54
C LYS A 68 -2.04 9.56 -13.28
N TRP A 69 -1.47 10.77 -13.41
CA TRP A 69 -0.92 11.49 -12.25
C TRP A 69 -2.01 12.08 -11.36
N PHE A 70 -3.08 12.63 -11.95
CA PHE A 70 -4.15 13.25 -11.17
C PHE A 70 -4.89 12.21 -10.31
N PRO A 71 -5.35 11.06 -10.86
CA PRO A 71 -5.95 10.01 -10.05
C PRO A 71 -5.03 9.50 -8.95
N LEU A 72 -3.74 9.32 -9.24
CA LEU A 72 -2.74 8.88 -8.26
C LEU A 72 -2.70 9.83 -7.06
N ILE A 73 -2.57 11.14 -7.29
CA ILE A 73 -2.54 12.13 -6.20
C ILE A 73 -3.89 12.21 -5.50
N PHE A 74 -4.99 12.26 -6.26
CA PHE A 74 -6.33 12.40 -5.72
C PHE A 74 -6.68 11.25 -4.78
N THR A 75 -6.49 10.00 -5.21
CA THR A 75 -6.80 8.82 -4.38
C THR A 75 -5.87 8.70 -3.18
N SER A 76 -4.62 9.17 -3.30
CA SER A 76 -3.69 9.21 -2.15
C SER A 76 -4.15 10.21 -1.09
N VAL A 77 -4.58 11.40 -1.51
CA VAL A 77 -5.08 12.43 -0.59
C VAL A 77 -6.38 11.98 0.06
N THR A 78 -7.33 11.45 -0.71
CA THR A 78 -8.62 11.00 -0.16
C THR A 78 -8.47 9.76 0.74
N PHE A 79 -7.53 8.86 0.43
CA PHE A 79 -7.14 7.77 1.33
C PHE A 79 -6.64 8.32 2.66
N GLY A 80 -5.75 9.32 2.65
CA GLY A 80 -5.28 9.98 3.87
C GLY A 80 -6.39 10.64 4.66
N LEU A 81 -7.30 11.35 3.99
CA LEU A 81 -8.44 12.00 4.63
C LEU A 81 -9.45 11.02 5.22
N ALA A 82 -9.59 9.81 4.65
CA ALA A 82 -10.43 8.75 5.23
C ALA A 82 -9.98 8.36 6.65
N HIS A 83 -8.71 8.62 7.00
CA HIS A 83 -8.13 8.34 8.30
C HIS A 83 -8.12 9.55 9.25
N ILE A 84 -8.76 10.68 8.89
CA ILE A 84 -8.72 11.90 9.71
C ILE A 84 -9.38 11.74 11.09
N ALA A 85 -10.32 10.81 11.22
CA ALA A 85 -11.04 10.52 12.46
C ALA A 85 -10.31 9.51 13.37
N ASN A 86 -9.14 9.03 12.96
CA ASN A 86 -8.37 8.08 13.73
C ASN A 86 -7.86 8.68 15.06
N PRO A 87 -7.86 7.91 16.17
CA PRO A 87 -7.39 8.41 17.47
C PRO A 87 -5.93 8.87 17.44
N GLU A 88 -5.11 8.29 16.56
CA GLU A 88 -3.72 8.69 16.34
C GLU A 88 -3.60 10.15 15.89
N ILE A 89 -4.55 10.65 15.10
CA ILE A 89 -4.60 12.06 14.67
C ILE A 89 -4.81 12.98 15.88
N SER A 90 -5.66 12.58 16.83
CA SER A 90 -5.88 13.35 18.06
C SER A 90 -4.63 13.36 18.95
N LYS A 91 -3.80 12.30 18.90
CA LYS A 91 -2.60 12.15 19.72
C LYS A 91 -1.36 12.83 19.13
N LEU A 92 -1.14 12.68 17.82
CA LEU A 92 0.05 13.15 17.09
C LEU A 92 -0.20 14.42 16.27
N GLY A 93 -1.46 14.81 16.11
CA GLY A 93 -1.88 15.97 15.32
C GLY A 93 -2.00 15.66 13.81
N TYR A 94 -2.50 16.65 13.07
CA TYR A 94 -2.76 16.53 11.62
C TYR A 94 -1.51 16.27 10.78
N GLY A 95 -0.30 16.47 11.32
CA GLY A 95 0.94 16.08 10.64
C GLY A 95 0.97 14.60 10.26
N LEU A 96 0.33 13.73 11.04
CA LEU A 96 0.23 12.29 10.77
C LEU A 96 -0.58 11.98 9.49
N LEU A 97 -1.41 12.89 8.99
CA LEU A 97 -2.05 12.72 7.68
C LEU A 97 -1.01 12.56 6.55
N ALA A 98 0.19 13.13 6.69
CA ALA A 98 1.27 12.92 5.72
C ALA A 98 1.65 11.43 5.60
N TYR A 99 1.64 10.68 6.71
CA TYR A 99 1.88 9.23 6.70
C TYR A 99 0.77 8.48 5.95
N TYR A 100 -0.50 8.78 6.23
CA TYR A 100 -1.61 8.12 5.53
C TYR A 100 -1.66 8.48 4.04
N ILE A 101 -1.44 9.76 3.67
CA ILE A 101 -1.35 10.19 2.28
C ILE A 101 -0.16 9.53 1.58
N GLY A 102 0.99 9.48 2.24
CA GLY A 102 2.19 8.86 1.69
C GLY A 102 2.07 7.35 1.53
N THR A 103 1.35 6.67 2.43
CA THR A 103 0.95 5.26 2.29
C THR A 103 -0.01 5.10 1.11
N GLY A 104 -0.97 6.01 1.00
CA GLY A 104 -1.87 6.15 -0.15
C GLY A 104 -1.13 6.18 -1.49
N LEU A 105 -0.10 7.03 -1.54
CA LEU A 105 0.76 7.27 -2.69
C LEU A 105 1.66 6.07 -3.00
N PHE A 106 2.29 5.48 -1.99
CA PHE A 106 3.11 4.28 -2.15
C PHE A 106 2.29 3.15 -2.79
N LEU A 107 1.11 2.85 -2.24
CA LEU A 107 0.20 1.83 -2.76
C LEU A 107 -0.27 2.16 -4.19
N GLY A 108 -0.59 3.42 -4.48
CA GLY A 108 -0.94 3.86 -5.83
C GLY A 108 0.21 3.71 -6.84
N ILE A 109 1.44 4.05 -6.44
CA ILE A 109 2.63 3.88 -7.28
C ILE A 109 2.84 2.41 -7.62
N ILE A 110 2.84 1.52 -6.62
CA ILE A 110 3.08 0.10 -6.88
C ILE A 110 1.97 -0.50 -7.75
N THR A 111 0.70 -0.09 -7.59
CA THR A 111 -0.38 -0.51 -8.50
C THR A 111 -0.12 -0.07 -9.94
N LEU A 112 0.23 1.20 -10.17
CA LEU A 112 0.45 1.71 -11.53
C LEU A 112 1.72 1.14 -12.18
N MET A 113 2.75 0.87 -11.38
CA MET A 113 4.01 0.30 -11.86
C MET A 113 3.87 -1.20 -12.17
N ASP A 114 3.15 -1.94 -11.33
CA ASP A 114 2.90 -3.37 -11.50
C ASP A 114 1.77 -3.66 -12.51
N GLU A 115 0.94 -2.65 -12.82
CA GLU A 115 -0.26 -2.79 -13.65
C GLU A 115 -1.25 -3.83 -13.08
N GLY A 116 -1.25 -3.97 -11.75
CA GLY A 116 -2.02 -4.94 -10.99
C GLY A 116 -2.26 -4.48 -9.55
N LEU A 117 -3.15 -5.16 -8.83
CA LEU A 117 -3.49 -4.83 -7.43
C LEU A 117 -2.76 -5.73 -6.42
N GLU A 118 -2.12 -6.79 -6.87
CA GLU A 118 -1.59 -7.89 -6.06
C GLU A 118 -0.56 -7.40 -5.04
N LEU A 119 0.36 -6.52 -5.45
CA LEU A 119 1.36 -5.95 -4.54
C LEU A 119 0.73 -5.01 -3.51
N ALA A 120 -0.24 -4.20 -3.91
CA ALA A 120 -0.96 -3.30 -3.00
C ALA A 120 -1.78 -4.10 -1.98
N LEU A 121 -2.55 -5.09 -2.43
CA LEU A 121 -3.31 -6.00 -1.59
C LEU A 121 -2.41 -6.74 -0.60
N GLY A 122 -1.33 -7.35 -1.09
CA GLY A 122 -0.42 -8.12 -0.25
C GLY A 122 0.34 -7.27 0.77
N PHE A 123 0.81 -6.08 0.37
CA PHE A 123 1.46 -5.15 1.28
C PHE A 123 0.49 -4.64 2.34
N HIS A 124 -0.68 -4.17 1.92
CA HIS A 124 -1.65 -3.54 2.81
C HIS A 124 -2.21 -4.54 3.82
N ALA A 125 -2.58 -5.74 3.38
CA ALA A 125 -3.02 -6.82 4.25
C ALA A 125 -1.92 -7.22 5.24
N ALA A 126 -0.67 -7.39 4.78
CA ALA A 126 0.44 -7.72 5.66
C ALA A 126 0.73 -6.60 6.67
N ASN A 127 0.67 -5.33 6.27
CA ASN A 127 0.92 -4.21 7.16
C ASN A 127 -0.07 -4.20 8.32
N ASN A 128 -1.37 -4.28 8.03
CA ASN A 128 -2.40 -4.27 9.06
C ASN A 128 -2.42 -5.56 9.89
N LEU A 129 -2.23 -6.72 9.26
CA LEU A 129 -2.24 -8.01 9.96
C LEU A 129 -1.11 -8.10 10.99
N PHE A 130 0.12 -7.76 10.60
CA PHE A 130 1.26 -7.82 11.51
C PHE A 130 1.22 -6.70 12.54
N THR A 131 0.71 -5.51 12.20
CA THR A 131 0.47 -4.47 13.20
C THR A 131 -0.50 -4.96 14.28
N ALA A 132 -1.68 -5.46 13.88
CA ALA A 132 -2.70 -5.92 14.81
C ALA A 132 -2.23 -7.09 15.72
N LEU A 133 -1.37 -7.98 15.21
CA LEU A 133 -0.87 -9.14 15.97
C LEU A 133 0.32 -8.81 16.87
N LEU A 134 1.25 -7.95 16.41
CA LEU A 134 2.53 -7.78 17.09
C LEU A 134 2.49 -6.70 18.17
N VAL A 135 1.93 -5.52 17.88
CA VAL A 135 2.03 -4.35 18.75
C VAL A 135 0.72 -3.57 18.78
N THR A 136 0.27 -3.21 19.96
CA THR A 136 -0.88 -2.31 20.17
C THR A 136 -0.47 -1.13 21.04
N SER A 137 -1.25 -0.05 21.03
CA SER A 137 -1.13 1.04 21.99
C SER A 137 -2.48 1.68 22.32
N ASP A 138 -2.57 2.32 23.49
CA ASP A 138 -3.81 2.90 24.02
C ASP A 138 -4.32 4.10 23.17
N TRP A 139 -3.48 4.62 22.27
CA TRP A 139 -3.78 5.75 21.40
C TRP A 139 -3.95 5.39 19.91
N THR A 140 -3.86 4.12 19.55
CA THR A 140 -4.07 3.64 18.16
C THR A 140 -5.49 3.15 17.92
N ALA A 141 -5.94 3.14 16.66
CA ALA A 141 -7.26 2.64 16.27
C ALA A 141 -7.41 1.14 16.54
N PHE A 142 -6.34 0.36 16.33
CA PHE A 142 -6.29 -1.05 16.69
C PHE A 142 -5.78 -1.23 18.12
N GLN A 143 -6.73 -1.30 19.05
CA GLN A 143 -6.51 -1.74 20.42
C GLN A 143 -6.81 -3.24 20.50
N THR A 144 -5.79 -4.07 20.33
CA THR A 144 -5.91 -5.51 20.15
C THR A 144 -5.18 -6.26 21.26
N PRO A 145 -5.57 -7.51 21.58
CA PRO A 145 -4.76 -8.37 22.45
C PRO A 145 -3.53 -8.89 21.70
N SER A 146 -2.65 -7.99 21.24
CA SER A 146 -1.40 -8.27 20.53
C SER A 146 -0.33 -8.83 21.47
N LEU A 147 0.80 -9.30 20.91
CA LEU A 147 1.93 -9.83 21.69
C LEU A 147 2.54 -8.78 22.63
N LEU A 148 2.78 -7.58 22.11
CA LEU A 148 3.41 -6.47 22.81
C LEU A 148 2.44 -5.29 22.89
N ARG A 149 2.59 -4.49 23.94
CA ARG A 149 1.96 -3.18 24.07
C ARG A 149 3.05 -2.11 24.11
N ASP A 150 2.99 -1.17 23.19
CA ASP A 150 3.85 0.02 23.16
C ASP A 150 3.31 1.06 24.15
N VAL A 151 4.14 1.41 25.14
CA VAL A 151 3.86 2.39 26.19
C VAL A 151 4.73 3.65 26.08
N ALA A 152 5.51 3.78 24.99
CA ALA A 152 6.33 4.95 24.75
C ALA A 152 5.50 6.19 24.45
N GLN A 153 6.12 7.35 24.61
CA GLN A 153 5.53 8.59 24.12
C GLN A 153 5.59 8.62 22.59
N PRO A 154 4.45 8.82 21.91
CA PRO A 154 4.40 8.75 20.46
C PRO A 154 5.22 9.87 19.83
N SER A 155 6.05 9.53 18.84
CA SER A 155 6.93 10.49 18.15
C SER A 155 6.57 10.61 16.66
N LEU A 156 6.49 11.85 16.15
CA LEU A 156 6.25 12.08 14.71
C LEU A 156 7.39 11.55 13.84
N TRP A 157 8.63 11.54 14.36
CA TRP A 157 9.80 11.08 13.62
C TRP A 157 9.68 9.61 13.20
N ALA A 158 9.45 8.73 14.17
CA ALA A 158 9.32 7.30 13.91
C ALA A 158 8.05 6.97 13.11
N ASN A 159 6.95 7.68 13.37
CA ASN A 159 5.65 7.38 12.75
C ASN A 159 5.46 7.95 11.32
N ILE A 160 6.20 9.00 10.94
CA ILE A 160 6.05 9.64 9.62
C ILE A 160 7.31 9.50 8.79
N PHE A 161 8.42 10.04 9.27
CA PHE A 161 9.60 10.24 8.42
C PHE A 161 10.30 8.92 8.10
N LEU A 162 10.40 8.01 9.08
CA LEU A 162 11.05 6.72 8.86
C LEU A 162 10.31 5.86 7.81
N PRO A 163 8.98 5.64 7.88
CA PRO A 163 8.25 4.94 6.82
C PRO A 163 8.36 5.63 5.45
N LEU A 164 8.11 6.93 5.39
CA LEU A 164 7.98 7.65 4.12
C LEU A 164 9.31 7.90 3.41
N LEU A 165 10.39 8.18 4.15
CA LEU A 165 11.68 8.56 3.57
C LEU A 165 12.66 7.39 3.49
N VAL A 166 12.43 6.31 4.25
CA VAL A 166 13.35 5.16 4.28
C VAL A 166 12.65 3.90 3.78
N PHE A 167 11.62 3.41 4.47
CA PHE A 167 11.06 2.09 4.14
C PHE A 167 10.34 2.06 2.79
N PHE A 168 9.44 3.00 2.50
CA PHE A 168 8.71 3.01 1.23
C PHE A 168 9.63 3.20 0.01
N PRO A 169 10.61 4.14 0.02
CA PRO A 169 11.57 4.25 -1.09
C PRO A 169 12.41 2.99 -1.28
N ILE A 170 12.87 2.35 -0.19
CA ILE A 170 13.61 1.09 -0.28
C ILE A 170 12.74 -0.02 -0.89
N LEU A 171 11.49 -0.16 -0.43
CA LEU A 171 10.55 -1.14 -0.99
C LEU A 171 10.26 -0.88 -2.47
N LEU A 172 10.08 0.39 -2.87
CA LEU A 172 9.93 0.76 -4.28
C LEU A 172 11.14 0.30 -5.10
N ILE A 173 12.36 0.52 -4.61
CA ILE A 173 13.59 0.06 -5.29
C ILE A 173 13.63 -1.48 -5.37
N ILE A 174 13.27 -2.18 -4.29
CA ILE A 174 13.23 -3.65 -4.26
C ILE A 174 12.23 -4.17 -5.29
N PHE A 175 11.00 -3.64 -5.30
CA PHE A 175 9.98 -4.05 -6.26
C PHE A 175 10.36 -3.70 -7.70
N ALA A 176 10.92 -2.51 -7.93
CA ALA A 176 11.41 -2.10 -9.24
C ALA A 176 12.43 -3.10 -9.81
N LYS A 177 13.36 -3.56 -8.97
CA LYS A 177 14.37 -4.55 -9.36
C LYS A 177 13.77 -5.94 -9.53
N LYS A 178 12.94 -6.39 -8.59
CA LYS A 178 12.35 -7.73 -8.57
C LYS A 178 11.38 -7.98 -9.72
N TYR A 179 10.56 -6.99 -10.04
CA TYR A 179 9.52 -7.07 -11.07
C TYR A 179 9.92 -6.36 -12.37
N HIS A 180 11.20 -5.99 -12.50
CA HIS A 180 11.77 -5.38 -13.70
C HIS A 180 10.96 -4.18 -14.21
N TRP A 181 10.56 -3.30 -13.29
CA TRP A 181 9.75 -2.15 -13.64
C TRP A 181 10.52 -1.14 -14.50
N HIS A 182 9.92 -0.76 -15.62
CA HIS A 182 10.46 0.21 -16.57
C HIS A 182 9.42 1.29 -16.89
N SER A 183 9.83 2.31 -17.64
CA SER A 183 8.92 3.34 -18.17
C SER A 183 8.12 4.12 -17.12
N TRP A 184 8.73 4.39 -15.96
CA TRP A 184 8.14 5.11 -14.83
C TRP A 184 7.36 6.37 -15.21
N LYS A 185 7.94 7.21 -16.08
CA LYS A 185 7.28 8.43 -16.57
C LYS A 185 5.95 8.10 -17.25
N GLN A 186 5.92 7.11 -18.13
CA GLN A 186 4.71 6.69 -18.82
C GLN A 186 3.71 6.02 -17.87
N LYS A 187 4.18 5.21 -16.92
CA LYS A 187 3.30 4.49 -15.97
C LYS A 187 2.69 5.41 -14.91
N LEU A 188 3.38 6.46 -14.48
CA LEU A 188 2.89 7.37 -13.43
C LEU A 188 2.25 8.65 -13.96
N THR A 189 2.74 9.18 -15.10
CA THR A 189 2.29 10.47 -15.64
C THR A 189 1.71 10.39 -17.06
N GLY A 190 1.70 9.19 -17.65
CA GLY A 190 1.22 8.99 -19.00
C GLY A 190 -0.29 9.21 -19.17
N LYS A 191 -0.71 9.22 -20.43
CA LYS A 191 -2.12 9.31 -20.80
C LYS A 191 -2.84 8.00 -20.54
N VAL A 192 -4.12 8.10 -20.20
CA VAL A 192 -5.07 6.98 -20.23
C VAL A 192 -5.84 7.10 -21.53
N LEU A 193 -5.90 6.01 -22.30
CA LEU A 193 -6.61 5.98 -23.57
C LEU A 193 -8.12 5.93 -23.32
N SER A 194 -8.88 6.67 -24.10
CA SER A 194 -10.32 6.43 -24.22
C SER A 194 -10.58 5.07 -24.86
N GLU A 195 -11.79 4.53 -24.69
CA GLU A 195 -12.20 3.26 -25.30
C GLU A 195 -11.94 3.25 -26.82
N ASN A 196 -12.37 4.29 -27.53
CA ASN A 196 -12.14 4.41 -28.96
C ASN A 196 -10.64 4.44 -29.31
N GLU A 197 -9.82 5.16 -28.55
CA GLU A 197 -8.36 5.19 -28.76
C GLU A 197 -7.70 3.83 -28.47
N PHE A 198 -8.19 3.11 -27.47
CA PHE A 198 -7.73 1.77 -27.11
C PHE A 198 -8.08 0.75 -28.21
N LEU A 199 -9.34 0.73 -28.65
CA LEU A 199 -9.82 -0.15 -29.72
C LEU A 199 -9.11 0.13 -31.04
N ASN A 200 -8.93 1.41 -31.40
CA ASN A 200 -8.18 1.78 -32.60
C ASN A 200 -6.71 1.34 -32.54
N LYS A 201 -6.07 1.47 -31.37
CA LYS A 201 -4.69 1.01 -31.16
C LYS A 201 -4.58 -0.51 -31.29
N GLN A 202 -5.53 -1.27 -30.75
CA GLN A 202 -5.59 -2.72 -30.89
C GLN A 202 -5.74 -3.15 -32.35
N ASN A 203 -6.70 -2.57 -33.07
CA ASN A 203 -6.94 -2.87 -34.49
C ASN A 203 -5.70 -2.61 -35.37
N ASN A 204 -5.03 -1.47 -35.18
CA ASN A 204 -3.83 -1.14 -35.93
C ASN A 204 -2.66 -2.11 -35.66
N ASN A 205 -2.51 -2.56 -34.41
CA ASN A 205 -1.49 -3.56 -34.07
C ASN A 205 -1.76 -4.91 -34.76
N THR A 206 -3.02 -5.36 -34.76
CA THR A 206 -3.43 -6.61 -35.43
C THR A 206 -3.21 -6.55 -36.94
N ILE A 207 -3.51 -5.41 -37.58
CA ILE A 207 -3.24 -5.20 -39.01
C ILE A 207 -1.74 -5.27 -39.29
N SER A 208 -0.91 -4.58 -38.50
CA SER A 208 0.54 -4.59 -38.63
C SER A 208 1.17 -5.98 -38.47
N GLU A 209 0.63 -6.79 -37.57
CA GLU A 209 1.10 -8.17 -37.36
C GLU A 209 0.71 -9.09 -38.52
N ASN A 210 -0.54 -8.98 -39.00
CA ASN A 210 -1.00 -9.72 -40.18
C ASN A 210 -0.23 -9.35 -41.45
N GLU A 211 0.15 -8.08 -41.61
CA GLU A 211 1.02 -7.64 -42.70
C GLU A 211 2.42 -8.24 -42.58
N ARG A 212 3.06 -8.15 -41.40
CA ARG A 212 4.38 -8.78 -41.16
C ARG A 212 4.39 -10.27 -41.46
N ASN A 213 3.36 -11.00 -41.03
CA ASN A 213 3.22 -12.42 -41.30
C ASN A 213 3.03 -12.71 -42.81
N ARG A 214 2.23 -11.90 -43.52
CA ARG A 214 2.07 -12.04 -44.98
C ARG A 214 3.37 -11.86 -45.77
N PHE A 215 4.28 -11.02 -45.30
CA PHE A 215 5.59 -10.84 -45.95
C PHE A 215 6.58 -11.98 -45.61
N GLN A 216 6.47 -12.63 -44.45
CA GLN A 216 7.30 -13.80 -44.10
C GLN A 216 6.95 -15.07 -44.88
N PHE A 217 5.69 -15.27 -45.29
CA PHE A 217 5.28 -16.44 -46.08
C PHE A 217 5.45 -16.27 -47.61
N ARG A 218 6.09 -15.18 -48.05
CA ARG A 218 6.34 -14.88 -49.48
C ARG A 218 7.81 -15.03 -49.90
N THR A 219 8.67 -15.58 -49.04
CA THR A 219 10.08 -15.93 -49.31
C THR A 219 10.27 -17.43 -49.20
#